data_AF-H1Q2R6-F1
#
_entry.id   AF-H1Q2R6-F1
#
_cell.length_a   1.000
_cell.length_b   1.000
_cell.length_c   1.000
_cell.angle_alpha   90.00
_cell.angle_beta   90.00
_cell.angle_gamma   90.00
#
_symmetry.space_group_name_H-M   'P 1'
#
loop_
_entity.id
_entity.type
_entity.pdbx_description
1 polymer ?
#
loop_
_entity_poly.entity_id
_entity_poly.type
_entity_poly.pdbx_seq_one_letter_code
_entity_poly.pdbx_strand_id
1 'polypeptide(L)'
;MDRLKRFQVSSAQNETLNWAFGIYLLVVILGFVDNWLGRPAESAESLVQVFASAQNERIMLIVEQLLTGCGELLMLEIFRRCLYRENQYFVHLAAVVLMVLMALGMIIHCLPNGTTIDENGLHETAWSFFQTRFYTYNHYAMLLVKLFLGIALALRYGGRIRLYGLSLFIVPLFMMLCSFAYFYAYTEIGGLTMDDINTLNSFLSIVNLILMPLPVVLLRLSMSTDS
;
A
#
# COMPACT_ATOMS: atom_id res chain seq x y z
N MET A 1 -33.86 10.61 3.80
CA MET A 1 -32.91 10.53 2.67
C MET A 1 -32.09 9.27 2.84
N ASP A 2 -32.32 8.26 2.02
CA ASP A 2 -31.55 7.02 2.07
C ASP A 2 -30.13 7.27 1.56
N ARG A 3 -29.14 7.03 2.42
CA ARG A 3 -27.73 7.17 2.03
C ARG A 3 -27.35 6.00 1.14
N LEU A 4 -26.73 6.29 -0.01
CA LEU A 4 -26.23 5.28 -0.94
C LEU A 4 -25.26 4.32 -0.21
N LYS A 5 -25.50 3.02 -0.36
CA LYS A 5 -24.77 1.95 0.36
C LYS A 5 -23.70 1.26 -0.47
N ARG A 6 -23.83 1.30 -1.81
CA ARG A 6 -22.92 0.71 -2.81
C ARG A 6 -23.01 1.51 -4.11
N PHE A 7 -21.92 1.57 -4.87
CA PHE A 7 -21.89 2.14 -6.21
C PHE A 7 -22.26 1.08 -7.25
N GLN A 8 -23.06 1.49 -8.24
CA GLN A 8 -23.39 0.66 -9.38
C GLN A 8 -22.35 0.82 -10.49
N VAL A 9 -21.88 -0.31 -10.97
CA VAL A 9 -20.78 -0.42 -11.93
C VAL A 9 -21.21 -1.31 -13.09
N SER A 10 -20.78 -1.00 -14.32
CA SER A 10 -21.12 -1.81 -15.49
C SER A 10 -20.45 -3.19 -15.44
N SER A 11 -20.96 -4.16 -16.19
CA SER A 11 -20.39 -5.53 -16.22
C SER A 11 -18.90 -5.53 -16.62
N ALA A 12 -18.53 -4.76 -17.65
CA ALA A 12 -17.13 -4.64 -18.10
C ALA A 12 -16.21 -3.98 -17.06
N GLN A 13 -16.71 -2.95 -16.36
CA GLN A 13 -15.97 -2.31 -15.28
C GLN A 13 -15.81 -3.26 -14.08
N ASN A 14 -16.84 -4.06 -13.78
CA ASN A 14 -16.83 -5.04 -12.71
C ASN A 14 -15.82 -6.17 -12.95
N GLU A 15 -15.70 -6.63 -14.20
CA GLU A 15 -14.67 -7.58 -14.62
C GLU A 15 -13.26 -7.00 -14.46
N THR A 16 -13.04 -5.77 -14.95
CA THR A 16 -11.76 -5.06 -14.78
C THR A 16 -11.39 -4.92 -13.30
N LEU A 17 -12.37 -4.58 -12.46
CA LEU A 17 -12.19 -4.45 -11.02
C LEU A 17 -11.79 -5.80 -10.39
N ASN A 18 -12.43 -6.91 -10.79
CA ASN A 18 -12.05 -8.24 -10.31
C ASN A 18 -10.64 -8.64 -10.71
N TRP A 19 -10.23 -8.38 -11.96
CA TRP A 19 -8.86 -8.64 -12.40
C TRP A 19 -7.84 -7.80 -11.64
N ALA A 20 -8.07 -6.48 -11.52
CA ALA A 20 -7.20 -5.59 -10.77
C ALA A 20 -7.08 -5.99 -9.30
N PHE A 21 -8.20 -6.35 -8.66
CA PHE A 21 -8.23 -6.83 -7.29
C PHE A 21 -7.52 -8.17 -7.11
N GLY A 22 -7.74 -9.12 -8.03
CA GLY A 22 -7.11 -10.43 -8.01
C GLY A 22 -5.59 -10.36 -8.15
N ILE A 23 -5.10 -9.56 -9.11
CA ILE A 23 -3.66 -9.32 -9.32
C ILE A 23 -3.07 -8.63 -8.07
N TYR A 24 -3.74 -7.60 -7.54
CA TYR A 24 -3.30 -6.92 -6.32
C TYR A 24 -3.13 -7.89 -5.15
N LEU A 25 -4.15 -8.71 -4.86
CA LEU A 25 -4.08 -9.67 -3.76
C LEU A 25 -3.00 -10.73 -3.99
N LEU A 26 -2.87 -11.24 -5.21
CA LEU A 26 -1.87 -12.23 -5.55
C LEU A 26 -0.46 -11.69 -5.28
N VAL A 27 -0.17 -10.47 -5.72
CA VAL A 27 1.16 -9.85 -5.51
C VAL A 27 1.41 -9.54 -4.02
N VAL A 28 0.41 -9.07 -3.28
CA VAL A 28 0.54 -8.85 -1.82
C VAL A 28 0.85 -10.16 -1.09
N ILE A 29 0.20 -11.26 -1.46
CA ILE A 29 0.44 -12.59 -0.87
C ILE A 29 1.83 -13.10 -1.27
N LEU A 30 2.23 -12.98 -2.53
CA LEU A 30 3.56 -13.40 -2.98
C LEU A 30 4.65 -12.60 -2.27
N GLY A 31 4.53 -11.27 -2.19
CA GLY A 31 5.50 -10.44 -1.47
C GLY A 31 5.57 -10.78 0.02
N PHE A 32 4.46 -11.18 0.65
CA PHE A 32 4.50 -11.69 2.02
C PHE A 32 5.22 -13.04 2.12
N VAL A 33 4.94 -13.97 1.20
CA VAL A 33 5.60 -15.27 1.13
C VAL A 33 7.10 -15.12 0.91
N ASP A 34 7.53 -14.23 0.02
CA ASP A 34 8.95 -13.96 -0.25
C ASP A 34 9.64 -13.35 0.98
N ASN A 35 9.01 -12.40 1.65
CA ASN A 35 9.55 -11.82 2.90
C ASN A 35 9.56 -12.81 4.08
N TRP A 36 8.66 -13.80 4.09
CA TRP A 36 8.57 -14.79 5.16
C TRP A 36 9.48 -16.00 4.93
N LEU A 37 9.58 -16.48 3.69
CA LEU A 37 10.42 -17.62 3.26
C LEU A 37 11.86 -17.23 2.95
N GLY A 38 12.12 -15.96 2.62
CA GLY A 38 13.47 -15.42 2.40
C GLY A 38 14.33 -15.37 3.67
N ARG A 39 13.75 -15.69 4.84
CA ARG A 39 14.54 -15.98 6.05
C ARG A 39 15.29 -17.29 5.81
N PRO A 40 16.63 -17.30 5.87
CA PRO A 40 17.40 -18.50 5.61
C PRO A 40 16.99 -19.58 6.62
N ALA A 41 16.20 -20.55 6.18
CA ALA A 41 16.17 -21.84 6.82
C ALA A 41 17.54 -22.47 6.53
N GLU A 42 18.31 -22.76 7.58
CA GLU A 42 19.66 -23.35 7.52
C GLU A 42 19.75 -24.69 6.74
N SER A 43 18.64 -25.16 6.15
CA SER A 43 18.51 -26.45 5.47
C SER A 43 18.09 -26.40 4.00
N ALA A 44 17.99 -25.22 3.36
CA ALA A 44 17.58 -25.11 1.95
C ALA A 44 18.77 -25.02 0.98
N GLU A 45 19.65 -26.03 1.01
CA GLU A 45 20.79 -26.14 0.10
C GLU A 45 20.36 -26.64 -1.29
N SER A 46 20.94 -26.02 -2.33
CA SER A 46 20.98 -26.42 -3.76
C SER A 46 20.00 -25.77 -4.74
N LEU A 47 18.67 -25.89 -4.64
CA LEU A 47 17.78 -25.34 -5.68
C LEU A 47 17.34 -23.89 -5.43
N VAL A 48 17.07 -23.54 -4.17
CA VAL A 48 16.66 -22.18 -3.78
C VAL A 48 17.77 -21.16 -4.01
N GLN A 49 19.03 -21.54 -3.75
CA GLN A 49 20.19 -20.69 -4.01
C GLN A 49 20.42 -20.41 -5.51
N VAL A 50 20.10 -21.35 -6.40
CA VAL A 50 20.25 -21.16 -7.85
C VAL A 50 19.20 -20.20 -8.39
N PHE A 51 17.93 -20.32 -7.94
CA PHE A 51 16.89 -19.35 -8.29
C PHE A 51 17.14 -17.96 -7.67
N ALA A 52 17.59 -17.92 -6.40
CA ALA A 52 17.96 -16.67 -5.74
C ALA A 52 19.15 -15.96 -6.43
N SER A 53 20.12 -16.73 -6.97
CA SER A 53 21.27 -16.15 -7.70
C SER A 53 20.93 -15.59 -9.09
N ALA A 54 19.82 -16.04 -9.69
CA ALA A 54 19.35 -15.59 -11.01
C ALA A 54 18.36 -14.41 -10.93
N GLN A 55 17.77 -14.17 -9.76
CA GLN A 55 16.79 -13.12 -9.55
C GLN A 55 17.48 -11.84 -9.10
N ASN A 56 17.40 -10.79 -9.92
CA ASN A 56 17.78 -9.47 -9.47
C ASN A 56 16.68 -8.99 -8.50
N GLU A 57 16.89 -9.21 -7.20
CA GLU A 57 15.93 -8.90 -6.11
C GLU A 57 15.29 -7.53 -6.28
N ARG A 58 16.08 -6.56 -6.73
CA ARG A 58 15.63 -5.19 -6.98
C ARG A 58 14.62 -5.07 -8.12
N ILE A 59 14.78 -5.84 -9.20
CA ILE A 59 13.82 -5.83 -10.34
C ILE A 59 12.50 -6.44 -9.90
N MET A 60 12.53 -7.52 -9.12
CA MET A 60 11.32 -8.14 -8.58
C MET A 60 10.53 -7.16 -7.72
N LEU A 61 11.20 -6.49 -6.77
CA LEU A 61 10.56 -5.48 -5.91
C LEU A 61 9.91 -4.36 -6.71
N ILE A 62 10.57 -3.88 -7.78
CA ILE A 62 10.00 -2.85 -8.67
C ILE A 62 8.74 -3.38 -9.36
N VAL A 63 8.78 -4.62 -9.87
CA VAL A 63 7.62 -5.25 -10.55
C VAL A 63 6.45 -5.43 -9.60
N GLU A 64 6.68 -5.89 -8.37
CA GLU A 64 5.63 -6.05 -7.36
C GLU A 64 4.95 -4.72 -7.02
N GLN A 65 5.76 -3.67 -6.84
CA GLN A 65 5.27 -2.32 -6.52
C GLN A 65 4.48 -1.71 -7.68
N LEU A 66 4.92 -1.94 -8.92
CA LEU A 66 4.18 -1.50 -10.11
C LEU A 66 2.86 -2.25 -10.26
N LEU A 67 2.84 -3.57 -10.07
CA LEU A 67 1.61 -4.36 -10.20
C LEU A 67 0.59 -4.00 -9.12
N THR A 68 1.02 -3.92 -7.86
CA THR A 68 0.13 -3.54 -6.75
C THR A 68 -0.39 -2.12 -6.92
N GLY A 69 0.48 -1.16 -7.22
CA GLY A 69 0.07 0.23 -7.36
C GLY A 69 -0.76 0.50 -8.62
N CYS A 70 -0.46 -0.14 -9.77
CA CYS A 70 -1.33 -0.08 -10.94
C CYS A 70 -2.71 -0.68 -10.67
N GLY A 71 -2.77 -1.82 -9.97
CA GLY A 71 -4.02 -2.45 -9.57
C GLY A 71 -4.88 -1.53 -8.71
N GLU A 72 -4.26 -0.88 -7.71
CA GLU A 72 -4.96 0.09 -6.84
C GLU A 72 -5.42 1.34 -7.62
N LEU A 73 -4.59 1.88 -8.51
CA LEU A 73 -4.98 3.01 -9.36
C LEU A 73 -6.15 2.68 -10.29
N LEU A 74 -6.20 1.48 -10.88
CA LEU A 74 -7.32 1.06 -11.72
C LEU A 74 -8.64 0.98 -10.93
N MET A 75 -8.59 0.46 -9.69
CA MET A 75 -9.76 0.44 -8.82
C MET A 75 -10.20 1.84 -8.40
N LEU A 76 -9.25 2.73 -8.10
CA LEU A 76 -9.52 4.13 -7.80
C LEU A 76 -10.07 4.90 -9.00
N GLU A 77 -9.67 4.56 -10.22
CA GLU A 77 -10.20 5.16 -11.45
C GLU A 77 -11.70 4.82 -11.64
N ILE A 78 -12.08 3.56 -11.40
CA ILE A 78 -13.49 3.15 -11.45
C ILE A 78 -14.28 3.87 -10.34
N PHE A 79 -13.73 3.92 -9.13
CA PHE A 79 -14.31 4.67 -8.00
C PHE A 79 -14.52 6.15 -8.32
N ARG A 80 -13.50 6.78 -8.91
CA ARG A 80 -13.53 8.19 -9.32
C ARG A 80 -14.67 8.47 -10.30
N ARG A 81 -14.90 7.57 -11.26
CA ARG A 81 -16.02 7.67 -12.22
C ARG A 81 -17.38 7.57 -11.51
N CYS A 82 -17.50 6.69 -10.52
CA CYS A 82 -18.69 6.60 -9.68
C CYS A 82 -18.94 7.91 -8.90
N LEU A 83 -17.90 8.51 -8.31
CA LEU A 83 -18.00 9.80 -7.61
C LEU A 83 -18.40 10.96 -8.53
N TYR A 84 -17.91 10.96 -9.77
CA TYR A 84 -18.28 11.94 -10.79
C TYR A 84 -19.78 11.84 -11.14
N ARG A 85 -20.30 10.61 -11.27
CA ARG A 85 -21.72 10.37 -11.55
C ARG A 85 -22.64 10.85 -10.44
N GLU A 86 -22.19 10.79 -9.18
CA GLU A 86 -22.91 11.32 -8.01
C GLU A 86 -22.77 12.85 -7.85
N ASN A 87 -22.16 13.54 -8.82
CA ASN A 87 -21.95 14.99 -8.85
C ASN A 87 -21.21 15.55 -7.61
N GLN A 88 -20.29 14.77 -7.03
CA GLN A 88 -19.54 15.15 -5.83
C GLN A 88 -18.17 15.74 -6.17
N TYR A 89 -18.13 17.01 -6.57
CA TYR A 89 -16.91 17.66 -7.06
C TYR A 89 -15.70 17.56 -6.11
N PHE A 90 -15.87 17.91 -4.83
CA PHE A 90 -14.76 17.92 -3.86
C PHE A 90 -14.23 16.51 -3.54
N VAL A 91 -15.12 15.51 -3.48
CA VAL A 91 -14.74 14.11 -3.19
C VAL A 91 -14.03 13.51 -4.40
N HIS A 92 -14.52 13.83 -5.61
CA HIS A 92 -13.88 13.48 -6.87
C HIS A 92 -12.48 14.11 -6.99
N LEU A 93 -12.34 15.40 -6.68
CA LEU A 93 -11.04 16.08 -6.69
C LEU A 93 -10.06 15.42 -5.73
N ALA A 94 -10.49 15.09 -4.51
CA ALA A 94 -9.65 14.39 -3.53
C ALA A 94 -9.20 13.01 -4.04
N ALA A 95 -10.08 12.25 -4.70
CA ALA A 95 -9.71 10.98 -5.32
C ALA A 95 -8.67 11.16 -6.45
N VAL A 96 -8.81 12.20 -7.28
CA VAL A 96 -7.82 12.54 -8.32
C VAL A 96 -6.47 12.89 -7.70
N VAL A 97 -6.44 13.76 -6.69
CA VAL A 97 -5.20 14.15 -6.01
C VAL A 97 -4.53 12.91 -5.39
N LEU A 98 -5.30 12.02 -4.76
CA LEU A 98 -4.77 10.77 -4.22
C LEU A 98 -4.10 9.91 -5.30
N MET A 99 -4.77 9.72 -6.44
CA MET A 99 -4.21 8.95 -7.57
C MET A 99 -2.91 9.57 -8.10
N VAL A 100 -2.83 10.90 -8.20
CA VAL A 100 -1.61 11.60 -8.63
C VAL A 100 -0.47 11.38 -7.64
N LEU A 101 -0.72 11.52 -6.34
CA LEU A 101 0.29 11.31 -5.30
C LEU A 101 0.80 9.85 -5.27
N MET A 102 -0.09 8.89 -5.50
CA MET A 102 0.26 7.46 -5.62
C MET A 102 1.12 7.21 -6.86
N ALA A 103 0.74 7.77 -8.01
CA ALA A 103 1.52 7.66 -9.24
C ALA A 103 2.93 8.27 -9.10
N LEU A 104 3.03 9.47 -8.52
CA LEU A 104 4.34 10.11 -8.27
C LEU A 104 5.20 9.29 -7.31
N GLY A 105 4.59 8.75 -6.24
CA GLY A 105 5.27 7.85 -5.30
C GLY A 105 5.82 6.60 -5.99
N MET A 106 5.03 5.96 -6.85
CA MET A 106 5.47 4.80 -7.63
C MET A 106 6.61 5.12 -8.58
N ILE A 107 6.51 6.22 -9.34
CA ILE A 107 7.56 6.65 -10.27
C ILE A 107 8.88 6.81 -9.54
N ILE A 108 8.88 7.49 -8.39
CA ILE A 108 10.10 7.74 -7.62
C ILE A 108 10.65 6.45 -7.02
N HIS A 109 9.79 5.51 -6.62
CA HIS A 109 10.22 4.20 -6.13
C HIS A 109 10.90 3.35 -7.22
N CYS A 110 10.49 3.50 -8.49
CA CYS A 110 11.12 2.79 -9.61
C CYS A 110 12.49 3.35 -9.98
N LEU A 111 12.82 4.57 -9.56
CA LEU A 111 14.10 5.20 -9.87
C LEU A 111 15.23 4.67 -8.96
N PRO A 112 16.47 4.58 -9.47
CA PRO A 112 17.60 4.16 -8.65
C PRO A 112 17.87 5.07 -7.46
N ASN A 113 18.26 4.45 -6.35
CA ASN A 113 18.68 5.14 -5.16
C ASN A 113 19.89 6.00 -5.49
N GLY A 114 19.86 7.27 -5.08
CA GLY A 114 20.95 8.21 -5.29
C GLY A 114 22.17 8.00 -4.41
N THR A 115 22.33 6.86 -3.76
CA THR A 115 23.49 6.60 -2.90
C THR A 115 24.65 6.11 -3.75
N THR A 116 25.79 6.80 -3.67
CA THR A 116 27.04 6.36 -4.29
C THR A 116 27.97 5.83 -3.20
N ILE A 117 28.52 4.64 -3.41
CA ILE A 117 29.55 4.07 -2.52
C ILE A 117 30.89 4.36 -3.15
N ASP A 118 31.75 5.07 -2.42
CA ASP A 118 33.14 5.33 -2.78
C ASP A 118 34.07 4.76 -1.68
N GLU A 119 35.39 4.86 -1.86
CA GLU A 119 36.40 4.39 -0.91
C GLU A 119 36.24 4.97 0.51
N ASN A 120 35.60 6.14 0.63
CA ASN A 120 35.34 6.84 1.89
C ASN A 120 33.97 6.51 2.52
N GLY A 121 33.23 5.54 1.96
CA GLY A 121 31.96 5.07 2.48
C GLY A 121 30.75 5.53 1.65
N LEU A 122 29.58 5.55 2.30
CA LEU A 122 28.31 5.83 1.66
C LEU A 122 28.09 7.36 1.57
N HIS A 123 28.10 7.90 0.35
CA HIS A 123 27.85 9.32 0.12
C HIS A 123 26.40 9.54 -0.35
N GLU A 124 25.70 10.42 0.35
CA GLU A 124 24.38 10.90 -0.07
C GLU A 124 24.54 11.92 -1.19
N THR A 125 24.04 11.61 -2.39
CA THR A 125 23.92 12.62 -3.45
C THR A 125 22.70 13.51 -3.21
N ALA A 126 22.65 14.66 -3.89
CA ALA A 126 21.47 15.52 -3.92
C ALA A 126 20.19 14.76 -4.35
N TRP A 127 20.33 13.73 -5.19
CA TRP A 127 19.23 12.87 -5.60
C TRP A 127 18.71 12.00 -4.45
N SER A 128 19.61 11.42 -3.64
CA SER A 128 19.24 10.64 -2.43
C SER A 128 18.45 11.51 -1.45
N PHE A 129 18.94 12.74 -1.20
CA PHE A 129 18.28 13.69 -0.31
C PHE A 129 16.88 14.08 -0.81
N PHE A 130 16.75 14.34 -2.12
CA PHE A 130 15.46 14.60 -2.76
C PHE A 130 14.49 13.42 -2.63
N GLN A 131 14.93 12.19 -2.94
CA GLN A 131 14.08 10.99 -2.87
C GLN A 131 13.53 10.77 -1.46
N THR A 132 14.39 10.81 -0.43
CA THR A 132 13.98 10.64 0.97
C THR A 132 12.98 11.71 1.41
N ARG A 133 13.25 12.97 1.04
CA ARG A 133 12.40 14.09 1.43
C ARG A 133 11.06 14.08 0.69
N PHE A 134 11.08 13.77 -0.61
CA PHE A 134 9.87 13.59 -1.41
C PHE A 134 9.00 12.47 -0.84
N TYR A 135 9.57 11.29 -0.58
CA TYR A 135 8.82 10.14 -0.06
C TYR A 135 8.10 10.51 1.24
N THR A 136 8.83 11.17 2.15
CA THR A 136 8.28 11.64 3.44
C THR A 136 7.13 12.62 3.25
N TYR A 137 7.31 13.67 2.44
CA TYR A 137 6.25 14.67 2.21
C TYR A 137 5.06 14.11 1.44
N ASN A 138 5.32 13.26 0.44
CA ASN A 138 4.29 12.58 -0.33
C ASN A 138 3.46 11.66 0.58
N HIS A 139 4.10 10.95 1.51
CA HIS A 139 3.41 10.12 2.50
C HIS A 139 2.46 10.95 3.39
N TYR A 140 2.92 12.09 3.91
CA TYR A 140 2.05 12.99 4.69
C TYR A 140 0.92 13.59 3.85
N ALA A 141 1.20 13.99 2.60
CA ALA A 141 0.17 14.50 1.69
C ALA A 141 -0.89 13.43 1.40
N MET A 142 -0.48 12.19 1.15
CA MET A 142 -1.40 11.07 0.96
C MET A 142 -2.25 10.81 2.21
N LEU A 143 -1.67 10.87 3.41
CA LEU A 143 -2.42 10.73 4.67
C LEU A 143 -3.51 11.80 4.81
N LEU A 144 -3.18 13.07 4.56
CA LEU A 144 -4.14 14.17 4.63
C LEU A 144 -5.28 14.01 3.62
N VAL A 145 -4.96 13.61 2.38
CA VAL A 145 -5.98 13.39 1.34
C VAL A 145 -6.84 12.17 1.67
N LYS A 146 -6.25 11.07 2.15
CA LYS A 146 -6.99 9.88 2.61
C LYS A 146 -7.91 10.21 3.79
N LEU A 147 -7.46 11.05 4.72
CA LEU A 147 -8.26 11.52 5.86
C LEU A 147 -9.44 12.36 5.39
N PHE A 148 -9.20 13.35 4.52
CA PHE A 148 -10.27 14.18 3.96
C PHE A 148 -11.27 13.32 3.18
N LEU A 149 -10.79 12.44 2.31
CA LEU A 149 -11.62 11.53 1.52
C LEU A 149 -12.42 10.59 2.43
N GLY A 150 -11.77 10.02 3.45
CA GLY A 150 -12.38 9.12 4.42
C GLY A 150 -13.52 9.78 5.22
N ILE A 151 -13.29 10.99 5.73
CA ILE A 151 -14.31 11.78 6.44
C ILE A 151 -15.45 12.14 5.49
N ALA A 152 -15.14 12.63 4.29
CA ALA A 152 -16.15 13.00 3.31
C ALA A 152 -17.05 11.82 2.92
N LEU A 153 -16.45 10.63 2.74
CA LEU A 153 -17.20 9.41 2.45
C LEU A 153 -18.03 8.94 3.64
N ALA A 154 -17.47 8.99 4.85
CA ALA A 154 -18.15 8.53 6.06
C ALA A 154 -19.37 9.40 6.44
N LEU A 155 -19.31 10.70 6.15
CA LEU A 155 -20.41 11.63 6.42
C LEU A 155 -21.50 11.56 5.35
N ARG A 156 -21.14 11.38 4.07
CA ARG A 156 -22.08 11.45 2.94
C ARG A 156 -22.73 10.12 2.60
N TYR A 157 -22.02 9.01 2.74
CA TYR A 157 -22.50 7.69 2.30
C TYR A 157 -22.84 6.77 3.48
N GLY A 158 -23.56 5.69 3.17
CA GLY A 158 -23.91 4.64 4.12
C GLY A 158 -23.26 3.30 3.76
N GLY A 159 -23.49 2.28 4.58
CA GLY A 159 -23.12 0.89 4.26
C GLY A 159 -21.63 0.69 3.98
N ARG A 160 -21.32 0.01 2.87
CA ARG A 160 -19.97 -0.44 2.54
C ARG A 160 -19.06 0.70 2.08
N ILE A 161 -19.63 1.74 1.46
CA ILE A 161 -18.87 2.95 1.07
C ILE A 161 -18.35 3.68 2.32
N ARG A 162 -19.16 3.75 3.39
CA ARG A 162 -18.72 4.33 4.66
C ARG A 162 -17.59 3.53 5.31
N LEU A 163 -17.64 2.21 5.24
CA LEU A 163 -16.58 1.36 5.77
C LEU A 163 -15.25 1.56 5.02
N TYR A 164 -15.31 1.70 3.70
CA TYR A 164 -14.13 2.09 2.91
C TYR A 164 -13.59 3.47 3.32
N GLY A 165 -14.47 4.46 3.48
CA GLY A 165 -14.06 5.78 3.97
C GLY A 165 -13.38 5.73 5.34
N LEU A 166 -13.90 4.90 6.26
CA LEU A 166 -13.30 4.72 7.59
C LEU A 166 -11.96 3.98 7.53
N SER A 167 -11.82 2.96 6.68
CA SER A 167 -10.56 2.21 6.58
C SER A 167 -9.42 3.04 6.02
N LEU A 168 -9.70 3.99 5.13
CA LEU A 168 -8.69 4.95 4.64
C LEU A 168 -8.02 5.77 5.74
N PHE A 169 -8.67 5.93 6.89
CA PHE A 169 -8.14 6.65 8.05
C PHE A 169 -7.66 5.71 9.17
N ILE A 170 -8.46 4.69 9.51
CA ILE A 170 -8.16 3.79 10.63
C ILE A 170 -6.92 2.94 10.33
N VAL A 171 -6.78 2.43 9.10
CA VAL A 171 -5.66 1.54 8.74
C VAL A 171 -4.32 2.26 8.87
N PRO A 172 -4.10 3.44 8.24
CA PRO A 172 -2.80 4.11 8.37
C PRO A 172 -2.47 4.53 9.79
N LEU A 173 -3.47 4.93 10.60
CA LEU A 173 -3.24 5.26 12.00
C LEU A 173 -2.80 4.06 12.82
N PHE A 174 -3.48 2.91 12.64
CA PHE A 174 -3.10 1.70 13.34
C PHE A 174 -1.70 1.24 12.96
N MET A 175 -1.36 1.32 11.67
CA MET A 175 -0.02 1.02 11.16
C MET A 175 1.04 1.94 11.79
N MET A 176 0.76 3.25 11.87
CA MET A 176 1.66 4.20 12.51
C MET A 176 1.88 3.89 14.00
N LEU A 177 0.83 3.48 14.72
CA LEU A 177 0.94 3.06 16.12
C LEU A 177 1.79 1.79 16.27
N CYS A 178 1.61 0.80 15.38
CA CYS A 178 2.44 -0.40 15.34
C CYS A 178 3.91 -0.08 15.05
N SER A 179 4.19 0.81 14.09
CA SER A 179 5.55 1.26 13.79
C SER A 179 6.18 2.01 14.95
N PHE A 180 5.42 2.84 15.67
CA PHE A 180 5.90 3.55 16.85
C PHE A 180 6.23 2.57 18.00
N ALA A 181 5.35 1.59 18.25
CA ALA A 181 5.59 0.55 19.25
C ALA A 181 6.84 -0.28 18.93
N TYR A 182 7.05 -0.61 17.64
CA TYR A 182 8.25 -1.29 17.17
C TYR A 182 9.52 -0.47 17.41
N PHE A 183 9.50 0.80 17.01
CA PHE A 183 10.64 1.69 17.19
C PHE A 183 11.01 1.84 18.66
N TYR A 184 10.02 2.08 19.52
CA TYR A 184 10.20 2.19 20.97
C TYR A 184 10.78 0.90 21.57
N ALA A 185 10.26 -0.26 21.17
CA ALA A 185 10.82 -1.54 21.63
C ALA A 185 12.27 -1.71 21.18
N TYR A 186 12.59 -1.36 19.93
CA TYR A 186 13.92 -1.53 19.37
C TYR A 186 14.97 -0.58 19.98
N THR A 187 14.61 0.68 20.29
CA THR A 187 15.58 1.69 20.73
C THR A 187 15.63 1.90 22.25
N GLU A 188 14.49 1.83 22.94
CA GLU A 188 14.39 2.25 24.35
C GLU A 188 14.39 1.07 25.33
N ILE A 189 14.03 -0.14 24.89
CA ILE A 189 14.03 -1.32 25.74
C ILE A 189 15.40 -1.98 25.67
N GLY A 190 16.26 -1.66 26.63
CA GLY A 190 17.54 -2.34 26.80
C GLY A 190 17.37 -3.82 27.17
N GLY A 191 18.14 -4.71 26.54
CA GLY A 191 18.19 -6.14 26.88
C GLY A 191 17.29 -7.06 26.03
N LEU A 192 16.67 -6.55 24.97
CA LEU A 192 16.00 -7.41 23.98
C LEU A 192 17.01 -8.27 23.22
N THR A 193 16.72 -9.56 23.11
CA THR A 193 17.50 -10.47 22.28
C THR A 193 17.12 -10.29 20.80
N MET A 194 17.99 -10.75 19.89
CA MET A 194 17.66 -10.73 18.46
C MET A 194 16.44 -11.60 18.13
N ASP A 195 16.17 -12.64 18.92
CA ASP A 195 15.00 -13.51 18.75
C ASP A 195 13.69 -12.77 19.09
N ASP A 196 13.71 -11.92 20.12
CA ASP A 196 12.57 -11.08 20.49
C ASP A 196 12.24 -10.07 19.37
N ILE A 197 13.27 -9.45 18.79
CA ILE A 197 13.13 -8.50 17.67
C ILE A 197 12.58 -9.21 16.42
N ASN A 198 13.09 -10.41 16.11
CA ASN A 198 12.61 -11.21 14.98
C ASN A 198 11.15 -11.64 15.14
N THR A 199 10.75 -11.97 16.36
CA THR A 199 9.36 -12.33 16.70
C THR A 199 8.44 -11.12 16.52
N LEU A 200 8.86 -9.94 16.99
CA LEU A 200 8.11 -8.70 16.82
C LEU A 200 7.98 -8.30 15.35
N ASN A 201 9.07 -8.43 14.56
CA ASN A 201 9.05 -8.19 13.13
C ASN A 201 8.10 -9.16 12.40
N SER A 202 8.13 -10.45 12.74
CA SER A 202 7.16 -11.44 12.24
C SER A 202 5.71 -11.04 12.53
N PHE A 203 5.42 -10.60 13.76
CA PHE A 203 4.09 -10.15 14.12
C PHE A 203 3.65 -8.96 13.25
N LEU A 204 4.54 -7.98 13.04
CA LEU A 204 4.26 -6.83 12.19
C LEU A 204 4.06 -7.20 10.73
N SER A 205 4.81 -8.17 10.19
CA SER A 205 4.60 -8.64 8.82
C SER A 205 3.19 -9.23 8.63
N ILE A 206 2.68 -9.98 9.61
CA ILE A 206 1.31 -10.52 9.59
C ILE A 206 0.28 -9.39 9.70
N VAL A 207 0.50 -8.44 10.60
CA VAL A 207 -0.39 -7.26 10.75
C VAL A 207 -0.45 -6.47 9.44
N ASN A 208 0.69 -6.26 8.78
CA ASN A 208 0.77 -5.58 7.49
C ASN A 208 0.01 -6.34 6.40
N LEU A 209 0.15 -7.67 6.35
CA LEU A 209 -0.57 -8.52 5.39
C LEU A 209 -2.09 -8.36 5.49
N ILE A 210 -2.62 -8.19 6.70
CA ILE A 210 -4.07 -8.08 6.93
C ILE A 210 -4.55 -6.64 6.70
N LEU A 211 -3.84 -5.66 7.24
CA LEU A 211 -4.32 -4.28 7.27
C LEU A 211 -4.04 -3.51 5.97
N MET A 212 -2.91 -3.75 5.32
CA MET A 212 -2.55 -3.04 4.08
C MET A 212 -3.56 -3.26 2.94
N PRO A 213 -4.03 -4.49 2.64
CA PRO A 213 -5.03 -4.70 1.58
C PRO A 213 -6.46 -4.32 2.00
N LEU A 214 -6.73 -4.09 3.29
CA LEU A 214 -8.08 -3.87 3.80
C LEU A 214 -8.83 -2.71 3.12
N PRO A 215 -8.24 -1.53 2.87
CA PRO A 215 -8.90 -0.46 2.14
C PRO A 215 -9.27 -0.86 0.71
N VAL A 216 -8.42 -1.63 0.04
CA VAL A 216 -8.64 -2.11 -1.33
C VAL A 216 -9.76 -3.15 -1.37
N VAL A 217 -9.80 -4.07 -0.40
CA VAL A 217 -10.90 -5.04 -0.24
C VAL A 217 -12.23 -4.32 -0.02
N LEU A 218 -12.26 -3.33 0.87
CA LEU A 218 -13.46 -2.54 1.15
C LEU A 218 -13.88 -1.69 -0.05
N LEU A 219 -12.93 -1.16 -0.81
CA LEU A 219 -13.18 -0.46 -2.06
C LEU A 219 -13.89 -1.39 -3.05
N ARG A 220 -13.39 -2.61 -3.24
CA ARG A 220 -14.06 -3.61 -4.09
C ARG A 220 -15.48 -3.87 -3.59
N LEU A 221 -15.64 -4.16 -2.30
CA LEU A 221 -16.94 -4.47 -1.71
C LEU A 221 -17.96 -3.32 -1.78
N SER A 222 -17.49 -2.09 -1.95
CA SER A 222 -18.32 -0.89 -2.11
C SER A 222 -18.95 -0.78 -3.51
N MET A 223 -18.48 -1.56 -4.48
CA MET A 223 -18.95 -1.55 -5.86
C MET A 223 -19.57 -2.89 -6.25
N SER A 224 -20.76 -2.87 -6.85
CA SER A 224 -21.42 -4.06 -7.40
C SER A 224 -22.09 -3.74 -8.73
N THR A 225 -22.36 -4.77 -9.52
CA THR A 225 -23.27 -4.67 -10.66
C THR A 225 -24.71 -4.64 -10.14
N ASP A 226 -25.59 -3.94 -10.85
CA ASP A 226 -27.03 -4.10 -10.67
C ASP A 226 -27.39 -5.57 -10.98
N SER A 227 -28.07 -6.22 -10.03
CA SER A 227 -28.74 -7.51 -10.21
C SER A 227 -30.11 -7.31 -10.83
#